data_AF-A0A6L7HYS3-F1
#
_entry.id   AF-A0A6L7HYS3-F1
#
_cell.length_a   1.000
_cell.length_b   1.000
_cell.length_c   1.000
_cell.angle_alpha   90.00
_cell.angle_beta   90.00
_cell.angle_gamma   90.00
#
_symmetry.space_group_name_H-M   'P 1'
#
loop_
_entity.id
_entity.type
_entity.pdbx_description
1 polymer ?
#
loop_
_entity_poly.entity_id
_entity_poly.type
_entity_poly.pdbx_seq_one_letter_code
_entity_poly.pdbx_strand_id
1 'polypeptide(L)'
;MKLTKLASAVMALSVGLSTQAFADDDRYIIQVDNGSKGVVKALAKQLGAQIHVDGDGFIAATFTGKDLAQVKGLLNNPHVKLVEADQRRHLMSFSDDAGNPMTQQVTPYAVYQSQADQVTFNAAAGMKVCVIDSGLDASNPDFVWNNITGDNDSGTGNWNVNGGPHGTHVAGTIGAADNNVGVIGMAPGVDMHIIKVFNAEGWGYSSDLAHATNLCSAAGANIISMSLGGGGSNSTESNAFQAFVDAGGLVVAAAGNDGNSVRSYPAGYPSVMMVGANDANNNIADFSQFPSCTSGRGPKATSDETICVEVTAGGVDTLSTYPAGMATASNLTADGASFASSAMENAGVVSGNTYFMGTAEATDAGANGNICVIDRGAISFHDKVANCENSGGIGAIIINNEPGMLYGTLGDTNTTSIPAVGAAQEDRAALLAASTATVDIGTSDYGFMSGTSMATPAVSGIAALVWSNHNQCTGSEIRAALKATAMDSGAPGKDEYFGYGIVQAAAADAYLTANGCAGGDNGGGNNGGGDFSISANGYKSKGVKKVDLTFSGAAGANVDVYRDGGKIATTSASSTYTDTINTKGGGTYVYKACDEGTSTCTAEQTVVF
;
A
#
# COMPACT_ATOMS: atom_id res chain seq x y z
N MET A 1 -84.53 3.81 16.94
CA MET A 1 -84.74 3.44 18.37
C MET A 1 -83.52 2.63 18.82
N LYS A 2 -82.98 2.96 20.00
CA LYS A 2 -81.75 2.48 20.70
C LYS A 2 -81.58 0.93 20.69
N LEU A 3 -80.41 0.28 20.78
CA LEU A 3 -79.30 0.36 21.76
C LEU A 3 -77.99 -0.36 21.27
N THR A 4 -76.87 0.23 21.66
CA THR A 4 -75.49 -0.21 22.05
C THR A 4 -74.91 -1.65 21.95
N LYS A 5 -73.67 -1.68 21.43
CA LYS A 5 -72.38 -2.39 21.79
C LYS A 5 -72.37 -3.66 22.66
N LEU A 6 -71.62 -4.68 22.21
CA LEU A 6 -70.60 -5.38 23.01
C LEU A 6 -69.53 -6.04 22.11
N ALA A 7 -68.27 -5.92 22.53
CA ALA A 7 -67.06 -6.37 21.84
C ALA A 7 -66.74 -7.84 22.11
N SER A 8 -66.02 -8.52 21.20
CA SER A 8 -65.28 -9.74 21.50
C SER A 8 -64.03 -9.83 20.62
N ALA A 9 -62.94 -10.22 21.28
CA ALA A 9 -61.56 -10.06 20.88
C ALA A 9 -61.06 -11.12 19.89
N VAL A 10 -60.14 -10.72 19.02
CA VAL A 10 -59.32 -11.59 18.17
C VAL A 10 -58.04 -11.94 18.93
N MET A 11 -57.83 -13.23 19.23
CA MET A 11 -56.53 -13.74 19.67
C MET A 11 -55.66 -13.98 18.42
N ALA A 12 -54.64 -13.17 18.24
CA ALA A 12 -53.51 -13.48 17.37
C ALA A 12 -52.42 -14.14 18.24
N LEU A 13 -52.13 -15.41 17.97
CA LEU A 13 -51.00 -16.13 18.59
C LEU A 13 -49.71 -15.68 17.89
N SER A 14 -48.99 -14.73 18.47
CA SER A 14 -47.64 -14.37 18.05
C SER A 14 -46.63 -15.32 18.71
N VAL A 15 -46.07 -16.26 17.93
CA VAL A 15 -44.87 -17.00 18.32
C VAL A 15 -43.70 -16.04 18.22
N GLY A 16 -43.28 -15.49 19.35
CA GLY A 16 -42.09 -14.67 19.45
C GLY A 16 -40.85 -15.56 19.35
N LEU A 17 -40.11 -15.43 18.25
CA LEU A 17 -38.72 -15.84 18.16
C LEU A 17 -37.93 -14.96 19.15
N SER A 18 -37.51 -15.55 20.27
CA SER A 18 -36.54 -14.91 21.16
C SER A 18 -35.17 -14.97 20.49
N THR A 19 -34.76 -13.88 19.86
CA THR A 19 -33.35 -13.63 19.54
C THR A 19 -32.60 -13.48 20.87
N GLN A 20 -31.87 -14.51 21.29
CA GLN A 20 -30.81 -14.32 22.28
C GLN A 20 -29.68 -13.60 21.55
N ALA A 21 -29.62 -12.28 21.71
CA ALA A 21 -28.41 -11.53 21.44
C ALA A 21 -27.36 -12.00 22.46
N PHE A 22 -26.30 -12.66 21.99
CA PHE A 22 -25.08 -12.77 22.78
C PHE A 22 -24.56 -11.35 22.97
N ALA A 23 -24.57 -10.86 24.21
CA ALA A 23 -23.96 -9.58 24.54
C ALA A 23 -22.45 -9.71 24.27
N ASP A 24 -21.92 -8.86 23.39
CA ASP A 24 -20.48 -8.67 23.22
C ASP A 24 -19.87 -8.34 24.59
N ASP A 25 -18.73 -8.93 24.93
CA ASP A 25 -18.11 -8.76 26.25
C ASP A 25 -17.38 -7.39 26.27
N ASP A 26 -18.16 -6.33 26.37
CA ASP A 26 -17.69 -4.94 26.35
C ASP A 26 -16.75 -4.67 27.54
N ARG A 27 -15.52 -4.25 27.24
CA ARG A 27 -14.53 -3.81 28.24
C ARG A 27 -14.65 -2.31 28.45
N TYR A 28 -14.43 -1.85 29.67
CA TYR A 28 -14.52 -0.43 30.04
C TYR A 28 -13.22 0.07 30.67
N ILE A 29 -12.83 1.28 30.32
CA ILE A 29 -11.75 2.02 30.98
C ILE A 29 -12.36 2.87 32.10
N ILE A 30 -11.82 2.72 33.30
CA ILE A 30 -12.22 3.45 34.50
C ILE A 30 -11.02 4.28 34.93
N GLN A 31 -11.04 5.57 34.60
CA GLN A 31 -9.99 6.51 34.97
C GLN A 31 -10.16 6.93 36.43
N VAL A 32 -9.08 6.89 37.20
CA VAL A 32 -9.07 7.09 38.65
C VAL A 32 -7.86 7.89 39.09
N ASP A 33 -7.95 8.51 40.27
CA ASP A 33 -6.74 8.99 40.94
C ASP A 33 -5.90 7.83 41.47
N ASN A 34 -4.60 7.83 41.21
CA ASN A 34 -3.69 6.76 41.63
C ASN A 34 -3.70 6.52 43.15
N GLY A 35 -3.86 7.58 43.95
CA GLY A 35 -3.98 7.48 45.42
C GLY A 35 -5.23 6.73 45.91
N SER A 36 -6.25 6.60 45.06
CA SER A 36 -7.53 5.96 45.39
C SER A 36 -7.85 4.76 44.49
N LYS A 37 -6.98 4.44 43.52
CA LYS A 37 -7.14 3.33 42.56
C LYS A 37 -7.39 1.98 43.24
N GLY A 38 -6.71 1.70 44.35
CA GLY A 38 -6.91 0.47 45.13
C GLY A 38 -8.34 0.30 45.64
N VAL A 39 -8.97 1.41 46.07
CA VAL A 39 -10.36 1.41 46.57
C VAL A 39 -11.35 1.20 45.42
N VAL A 40 -11.15 1.88 44.29
CA VAL A 40 -12.01 1.73 43.11
C VAL A 40 -11.89 0.33 42.50
N LYS A 41 -10.69 -0.23 42.42
CA LYS A 41 -10.46 -1.60 41.96
C LYS A 41 -11.14 -2.64 42.85
N ALA A 42 -11.11 -2.45 44.17
CA ALA A 42 -11.81 -3.33 45.11
C ALA A 42 -13.33 -3.22 44.95
N LEU A 43 -13.86 -2.01 44.81
CA LEU A 43 -15.28 -1.76 44.55
C LEU A 43 -15.73 -2.40 43.23
N ALA A 44 -14.98 -2.22 42.14
CA ALA A 44 -15.29 -2.82 40.85
C ALA A 44 -15.36 -4.36 40.96
N LYS A 45 -14.39 -5.00 41.60
CA LYS A 45 -14.42 -6.46 41.85
C LYS A 45 -15.63 -6.90 42.67
N GLN A 46 -15.99 -6.16 43.72
CA GLN A 46 -17.18 -6.45 44.52
C GLN A 46 -18.47 -6.36 43.69
N LEU A 47 -18.50 -5.50 42.67
CA LEU A 47 -19.61 -5.31 41.75
C LEU A 47 -19.59 -6.30 40.56
N GLY A 48 -18.75 -7.32 40.62
CA GLY A 48 -18.65 -8.39 39.63
C GLY A 48 -17.73 -8.07 38.45
N ALA A 49 -16.86 -7.07 38.57
CA ALA A 49 -15.91 -6.75 37.51
C ALA A 49 -14.76 -7.77 37.43
N GLN A 50 -14.45 -8.23 36.22
CA GLN A 50 -13.19 -8.89 35.92
C GLN A 50 -12.18 -7.83 35.50
N ILE A 51 -11.13 -7.63 36.30
CA ILE A 51 -10.07 -6.67 35.99
C ILE A 51 -9.08 -7.29 35.02
N HIS A 52 -8.87 -6.65 33.87
CA HIS A 52 -7.95 -7.08 32.82
C HIS A 52 -6.66 -6.27 32.81
N VAL A 53 -6.74 -4.97 33.08
CA VAL A 53 -5.58 -4.06 33.11
C VAL A 53 -5.62 -3.19 34.37
N ASP A 54 -4.46 -2.98 34.98
CA ASP A 54 -4.26 -2.04 36.09
C ASP A 54 -3.09 -1.14 35.73
N GLY A 55 -3.39 0.02 35.13
CA GLY A 55 -2.42 0.98 34.62
C GLY A 55 -2.36 2.24 35.48
N ASP A 56 -1.37 3.11 35.25
CA ASP A 56 -1.28 4.37 35.99
C ASP A 56 -2.45 5.30 35.64
N GLY A 57 -3.25 5.63 36.65
CA GLY A 57 -4.42 6.49 36.52
C GLY A 57 -5.67 5.80 35.95
N PHE A 58 -5.67 4.48 35.72
CA PHE A 58 -6.86 3.76 35.25
C PHE A 58 -6.85 2.26 35.56
N ILE A 59 -8.03 1.64 35.48
CA ILE A 59 -8.18 0.18 35.37
C ILE A 59 -9.07 -0.14 34.15
N ALA A 60 -8.84 -1.29 33.51
CA ALA A 60 -9.73 -1.81 32.47
C ALA A 60 -10.43 -3.08 32.96
N ALA A 61 -11.76 -3.14 32.83
CA ALA A 61 -12.54 -4.24 33.37
C ALA A 61 -13.79 -4.56 32.53
N THR A 62 -14.20 -5.83 32.51
CA THR A 62 -15.50 -6.26 31.97
C THR A 62 -16.50 -6.44 33.12
N PHE A 63 -17.78 -6.24 32.82
CA PHE A 63 -18.89 -6.45 33.76
C PHE A 63 -19.95 -7.29 33.06
N THR A 64 -20.03 -8.58 33.42
CA THR A 64 -20.94 -9.53 32.76
C THR A 64 -22.38 -9.02 32.75
N GLY A 65 -22.95 -8.90 31.53
CA GLY A 65 -24.32 -8.48 31.30
C GLY A 65 -24.61 -7.01 31.64
N LYS A 66 -23.60 -6.13 31.65
CA LYS A 66 -23.78 -4.70 31.92
C LYS A 66 -23.27 -3.82 30.79
N ASP A 67 -24.10 -2.85 30.40
CA ASP A 67 -23.73 -1.81 29.43
C ASP A 67 -22.99 -0.63 30.07
N LEU A 68 -22.43 0.27 29.24
CA LEU A 68 -21.66 1.44 29.68
C LEU A 68 -22.43 2.35 30.65
N ALA A 69 -23.73 2.56 30.44
CA ALA A 69 -24.54 3.43 31.27
C ALA A 69 -24.74 2.81 32.66
N GLN A 70 -24.95 1.50 32.71
CA GLN A 70 -25.07 0.73 33.95
C GLN A 70 -23.73 0.71 34.71
N VAL A 71 -22.60 0.53 34.03
CA VAL A 71 -21.27 0.57 34.66
C VAL A 71 -20.95 1.97 35.20
N LYS A 72 -21.28 3.05 34.46
CA LYS A 72 -21.19 4.43 34.95
C LYS A 72 -22.02 4.64 36.22
N GLY A 73 -23.25 4.11 36.25
CA GLY A 73 -24.11 4.18 37.43
C GLY A 73 -23.55 3.43 38.64
N LEU A 74 -22.99 2.23 38.42
CA LEU A 74 -22.39 1.40 39.47
C LEU A 74 -21.11 2.00 40.06
N LEU A 75 -20.33 2.70 39.24
CA LEU A 75 -19.07 3.31 39.62
C LEU A 75 -19.17 4.82 39.83
N ASN A 76 -20.37 5.32 40.17
CA ASN A 76 -20.58 6.72 40.55
C ASN A 76 -19.91 7.02 41.90
N ASN A 77 -18.59 7.24 41.86
CA ASN A 77 -17.71 7.37 43.00
C ASN A 77 -16.83 8.62 42.82
N PRO A 78 -16.59 9.42 43.87
CA PRO A 78 -15.80 10.66 43.78
C PRO A 78 -14.34 10.45 43.36
N HIS A 79 -13.84 9.21 43.40
CA HIS A 79 -12.49 8.84 42.97
C HIS A 79 -12.41 8.30 41.53
N VAL A 80 -13.57 8.16 40.86
CA VAL A 80 -13.68 7.81 39.44
C VAL A 80 -13.85 9.09 38.65
N LYS A 81 -12.90 9.38 37.77
CA LYS A 81 -12.90 10.57 36.90
C LYS A 81 -13.78 10.37 35.68
N LEU A 82 -13.68 9.20 35.09
CA LEU A 82 -14.36 8.84 33.86
C LEU A 82 -14.54 7.34 33.79
N VAL A 83 -15.68 6.92 33.25
CA VAL A 83 -15.87 5.56 32.75
C VAL A 83 -16.23 5.68 31.29
N GLU A 84 -15.50 4.99 30.43
CA GLU A 84 -15.72 4.99 29.00
C GLU A 84 -15.57 3.58 28.43
N ALA A 85 -16.12 3.36 27.25
CA ALA A 85 -15.90 2.11 26.54
C ALA A 85 -14.42 1.98 26.19
N ASP A 86 -13.84 0.83 26.48
CA ASP A 86 -12.49 0.46 26.05
C ASP A 86 -12.57 0.07 24.58
N GLN A 87 -12.32 1.06 23.74
CA GLN A 87 -12.43 0.91 22.32
C GLN A 87 -11.35 -0.06 21.83
N ARG A 88 -11.76 -1.17 21.21
CA ARG A 88 -10.85 -2.09 20.54
C ARG A 88 -10.04 -1.28 19.51
N ARG A 89 -8.72 -1.44 19.53
CA ARG A 89 -7.83 -0.94 18.50
C ARG A 89 -7.46 -2.13 17.64
N HIS A 90 -7.75 -2.04 16.36
CA HIS A 90 -7.28 -3.00 15.36
C HIS A 90 -5.95 -2.48 14.80
N LEU A 91 -5.06 -3.39 14.41
CA LEU A 91 -3.94 -3.04 13.52
C LEU A 91 -4.55 -2.57 12.20
N MET A 92 -4.07 -1.44 11.65
CA MET A 92 -4.48 -0.97 10.33
C MET A 92 -3.77 -1.82 9.27
N SER A 93 -4.30 -3.01 9.01
CA SER A 93 -3.87 -3.86 7.90
C SER A 93 -4.85 -3.66 6.75
N PHE A 94 -4.35 -3.33 5.56
CA PHE A 94 -5.14 -3.45 4.35
C PHE A 94 -5.28 -4.94 4.01
N SER A 95 -6.38 -5.32 3.38
CA SER A 95 -6.63 -6.70 2.96
C SER A 95 -7.39 -6.69 1.65
N ASP A 96 -7.20 -7.73 0.85
CA ASP A 96 -8.00 -7.96 -0.34
C ASP A 96 -9.47 -8.16 0.05
N ASP A 97 -10.39 -7.85 -0.87
CA ASP A 97 -11.78 -8.26 -0.70
C ASP A 97 -11.87 -9.80 -0.59
N ALA A 98 -12.67 -10.29 0.34
CA ALA A 98 -12.83 -11.74 0.49
C ALA A 98 -13.63 -12.34 -0.69
N GLY A 99 -13.09 -13.39 -1.31
CA GLY A 99 -13.82 -14.27 -2.22
C GLY A 99 -13.00 -14.75 -3.42
N ASN A 100 -13.70 -15.27 -4.42
CA ASN A 100 -13.09 -15.97 -5.55
C ASN A 100 -13.02 -15.09 -6.81
N PRO A 101 -11.83 -14.61 -7.22
CA PRO A 101 -11.69 -13.78 -8.43
C PRO A 101 -12.10 -14.50 -9.71
N MET A 102 -12.15 -15.85 -9.72
CA MET A 102 -12.68 -16.61 -10.87
C MET A 102 -14.19 -16.41 -11.10
N THR A 103 -14.93 -15.85 -10.12
CA THR A 103 -16.40 -15.79 -10.16
C THR A 103 -16.99 -14.44 -9.77
N GLN A 104 -16.21 -13.57 -9.12
CA GLN A 104 -16.63 -12.23 -8.70
C GLN A 104 -15.44 -11.28 -8.71
N GLN A 105 -15.70 -9.97 -8.72
CA GLN A 105 -14.66 -8.96 -8.56
C GLN A 105 -14.07 -9.04 -7.15
N VAL A 106 -12.74 -9.01 -7.06
CA VAL A 106 -11.98 -8.89 -5.81
C VAL A 106 -11.06 -7.68 -5.94
N THR A 107 -11.15 -6.74 -5.01
CA THR A 107 -10.23 -5.59 -4.96
C THR A 107 -8.97 -5.96 -4.17
N PRO A 108 -7.77 -5.90 -4.77
CA PRO A 108 -6.52 -6.12 -4.05
C PRO A 108 -6.24 -5.02 -3.02
N TYR A 109 -5.59 -5.36 -1.90
CA TYR A 109 -5.30 -4.46 -0.78
C TYR A 109 -4.55 -3.19 -1.22
N ALA A 110 -3.67 -3.33 -2.22
CA ALA A 110 -2.83 -2.26 -2.71
C ALA A 110 -3.64 -1.12 -3.35
N VAL A 111 -4.84 -1.42 -3.87
CA VAL A 111 -5.77 -0.42 -4.42
C VAL A 111 -6.25 0.49 -3.29
N TYR A 112 -6.69 -0.09 -2.17
CA TYR A 112 -7.10 0.67 -0.98
C TYR A 112 -5.94 1.40 -0.31
N GLN A 113 -4.78 0.73 -0.15
CA GLN A 113 -3.59 1.30 0.48
C GLN A 113 -3.10 2.57 -0.23
N SER A 114 -3.23 2.58 -1.55
CA SER A 114 -2.82 3.70 -2.39
C SER A 114 -3.93 4.70 -2.68
N GLN A 115 -5.14 4.53 -2.14
CA GLN A 115 -6.31 5.36 -2.44
C GLN A 115 -6.70 5.39 -3.92
N ALA A 116 -6.33 4.37 -4.70
CA ALA A 116 -6.66 4.29 -6.13
C ALA A 116 -8.18 4.14 -6.34
N ASP A 117 -8.88 3.48 -5.41
CA ASP A 117 -10.34 3.35 -5.37
C ASP A 117 -11.09 4.69 -5.20
N GLN A 118 -10.38 5.75 -4.81
CA GLN A 118 -10.96 7.08 -4.56
C GLN A 118 -10.83 8.04 -5.75
N VAL A 119 -10.18 7.61 -6.84
CA VAL A 119 -10.04 8.40 -8.08
C VAL A 119 -10.65 7.62 -9.23
N THR A 120 -11.47 8.29 -10.04
CA THR A 120 -12.04 7.67 -11.25
C THR A 120 -11.06 7.77 -12.41
N PHE A 121 -10.81 6.66 -13.11
CA PHE A 121 -10.00 6.67 -14.33
C PHE A 121 -10.76 7.32 -15.50
N ASN A 122 -10.14 8.32 -16.13
CA ASN A 122 -10.70 8.97 -17.30
C ASN A 122 -10.18 8.31 -18.59
N ALA A 123 -10.85 7.24 -19.03
CA ALA A 123 -10.49 6.52 -20.25
C ALA A 123 -10.46 7.41 -21.51
N ALA A 124 -11.25 8.49 -21.56
CA ALA A 124 -11.28 9.41 -22.70
C ALA A 124 -10.00 10.26 -22.82
N ALA A 125 -9.15 10.31 -21.80
CA ALA A 125 -7.85 10.98 -21.84
C ALA A 125 -6.82 10.24 -22.69
N GLY A 126 -7.05 8.95 -23.01
CA GLY A 126 -6.18 8.15 -23.86
C GLY A 126 -4.78 7.92 -23.25
N MET A 127 -4.69 7.85 -21.91
CA MET A 127 -3.44 7.49 -21.24
C MET A 127 -3.06 6.07 -21.60
N LYS A 128 -1.79 5.88 -22.01
CA LYS A 128 -1.27 4.59 -22.42
C LYS A 128 -0.02 4.19 -21.65
N VAL A 129 -0.03 2.97 -21.11
CA VAL A 129 1.11 2.37 -20.40
C VAL A 129 1.78 1.32 -21.30
N CYS A 130 3.05 1.51 -21.59
CA CYS A 130 3.89 0.49 -22.21
C CYS A 130 4.44 -0.44 -21.13
N VAL A 131 4.17 -1.74 -21.24
CA VAL A 131 4.64 -2.76 -20.30
C VAL A 131 5.75 -3.56 -20.97
N ILE A 132 6.97 -3.41 -20.46
CA ILE A 132 8.14 -4.14 -20.95
C ILE A 132 8.39 -5.31 -19.98
N ASP A 133 7.99 -6.52 -20.35
CA ASP A 133 8.00 -7.68 -19.45
C ASP A 133 8.08 -9.02 -20.23
N SER A 134 7.49 -10.08 -19.70
CA SER A 134 7.44 -11.45 -20.21
C SER A 134 6.22 -11.71 -21.11
N GLY A 135 5.54 -10.66 -21.56
CA GLY A 135 4.34 -10.75 -22.39
C GLY A 135 3.06 -10.92 -21.58
N LEU A 136 1.94 -10.92 -22.28
CA LEU A 136 0.60 -10.94 -21.71
C LEU A 136 -0.17 -12.14 -22.21
N ASP A 137 -0.85 -12.89 -21.33
CA ASP A 137 -1.63 -14.04 -21.75
C ASP A 137 -2.95 -13.64 -22.41
N ALA A 138 -3.09 -13.87 -23.73
CA ALA A 138 -4.29 -13.55 -24.51
C ALA A 138 -5.59 -14.23 -24.03
N SER A 139 -5.47 -15.29 -23.21
CA SER A 139 -6.61 -16.06 -22.75
C SER A 139 -7.22 -15.53 -21.45
N ASN A 140 -6.53 -14.64 -20.73
CA ASN A 140 -7.06 -14.05 -19.52
C ASN A 140 -8.24 -13.11 -19.86
N PRO A 141 -9.44 -13.33 -19.29
CA PRO A 141 -10.64 -12.59 -19.65
C PRO A 141 -10.73 -11.19 -19.00
N ASP A 142 -9.83 -10.86 -18.07
CA ASP A 142 -9.96 -9.70 -17.19
C ASP A 142 -9.47 -8.38 -17.81
N PHE A 143 -9.21 -8.38 -19.11
CA PHE A 143 -8.68 -7.24 -19.84
C PHE A 143 -9.65 -6.68 -20.88
N VAL A 144 -9.64 -5.36 -21.07
CA VAL A 144 -10.29 -4.70 -22.22
C VAL A 144 -9.40 -4.86 -23.46
N TRP A 145 -9.43 -6.03 -24.09
CA TRP A 145 -8.51 -6.41 -25.16
C TRP A 145 -8.45 -5.45 -26.36
N ASN A 146 -9.50 -4.69 -26.64
CA ASN A 146 -9.50 -3.67 -27.69
C ASN A 146 -8.55 -2.50 -27.40
N ASN A 147 -8.17 -2.29 -26.14
CA ASN A 147 -7.28 -1.23 -25.68
C ASN A 147 -5.81 -1.68 -25.62
N ILE A 148 -5.53 -2.96 -25.89
CA ILE A 148 -4.20 -3.55 -25.74
C ILE A 148 -3.60 -3.85 -27.12
N THR A 149 -2.38 -3.38 -27.31
CA THR A 149 -1.55 -3.65 -28.49
C THR A 149 -0.19 -4.19 -28.05
N GLY A 150 0.67 -4.57 -28.99
CA GLY A 150 2.04 -4.94 -28.68
C GLY A 150 2.84 -5.26 -29.94
N ASP A 151 4.14 -5.38 -29.78
CA ASP A 151 5.08 -5.74 -30.84
C ASP A 151 5.61 -7.15 -30.63
N ASN A 152 5.55 -7.95 -31.69
CA ASN A 152 6.19 -9.27 -31.71
C ASN A 152 7.69 -9.10 -31.93
N ASP A 153 8.48 -9.94 -31.28
CA ASP A 153 9.91 -10.00 -31.50
C ASP A 153 10.33 -11.41 -31.93
N SER A 154 11.37 -11.50 -32.77
CA SER A 154 11.83 -12.79 -33.28
C SER A 154 12.52 -13.66 -32.22
N GLY A 155 13.08 -13.03 -31.18
CA GLY A 155 13.72 -13.68 -30.03
C GLY A 155 12.72 -14.09 -28.95
N THR A 156 11.62 -13.35 -28.77
CA THR A 156 10.64 -13.63 -27.70
C THR A 156 9.24 -14.08 -28.16
N GLY A 157 9.02 -14.09 -29.48
CA GLY A 157 7.78 -14.50 -30.10
C GLY A 157 6.69 -13.45 -29.98
N ASN A 158 5.45 -13.90 -29.82
CA ASN A 158 4.30 -13.00 -29.81
C ASN A 158 4.14 -12.33 -28.44
N TRP A 159 3.82 -11.03 -28.42
CA TRP A 159 3.62 -10.27 -27.19
C TRP A 159 2.43 -10.75 -26.36
N ASN A 160 1.40 -11.28 -27.03
CA ASN A 160 0.17 -11.79 -26.41
C ASN A 160 0.23 -13.30 -26.08
N VAL A 161 1.45 -13.85 -26.07
CA VAL A 161 1.73 -15.19 -25.55
C VAL A 161 2.68 -15.01 -24.38
N ASN A 162 2.21 -15.38 -23.19
CA ASN A 162 3.00 -15.27 -21.98
C ASN A 162 4.31 -16.08 -22.09
N GLY A 163 5.41 -15.50 -21.61
CA GLY A 163 6.71 -16.15 -21.40
C GLY A 163 6.88 -16.69 -19.98
N GLY A 164 5.78 -16.76 -19.23
CA GLY A 164 5.74 -16.92 -17.77
C GLY A 164 4.67 -16.01 -17.17
N PRO A 165 4.34 -16.17 -15.88
CA PRO A 165 3.20 -15.47 -15.28
C PRO A 165 3.43 -13.99 -15.00
N HIS A 166 4.69 -13.57 -14.92
CA HIS A 166 5.08 -12.25 -14.41
C HIS A 166 4.45 -11.09 -15.18
N GLY A 167 4.50 -11.09 -16.51
CA GLY A 167 4.02 -9.97 -17.32
C GLY A 167 2.49 -9.85 -17.33
N THR A 168 1.80 -10.98 -17.19
CA THR A 168 0.34 -10.97 -17.02
C THR A 168 -0.04 -10.39 -15.65
N HIS A 169 0.68 -10.75 -14.59
CA HIS A 169 0.49 -10.19 -13.24
C HIS A 169 0.77 -8.68 -13.18
N VAL A 170 1.85 -8.23 -13.82
CA VAL A 170 2.19 -6.82 -13.95
C VAL A 170 1.10 -6.05 -14.70
N ALA A 171 0.63 -6.56 -15.84
CA ALA A 171 -0.41 -5.91 -16.63
C ALA A 171 -1.76 -5.84 -15.89
N GLY A 172 -2.14 -6.88 -15.15
CA GLY A 172 -3.36 -6.87 -14.34
C GLY A 172 -3.32 -5.82 -13.24
N THR A 173 -2.17 -5.68 -12.57
CA THR A 173 -1.97 -4.69 -11.50
C THR A 173 -2.10 -3.26 -12.05
N ILE A 174 -1.67 -3.03 -13.29
CA ILE A 174 -1.84 -1.75 -13.99
C ILE A 174 -3.30 -1.52 -14.36
N GLY A 175 -3.94 -2.50 -15.02
CA GLY A 175 -5.14 -2.23 -15.81
C GLY A 175 -6.13 -3.38 -16.00
N ALA A 176 -6.16 -4.39 -15.11
CA ALA A 176 -7.29 -5.31 -15.05
C ALA A 176 -8.61 -4.53 -14.93
N ALA A 177 -9.64 -4.99 -15.63
CA ALA A 177 -10.85 -4.24 -15.86
C ALA A 177 -11.80 -4.31 -14.66
N ASP A 178 -12.52 -3.22 -14.40
CA ASP A 178 -13.69 -3.24 -13.52
C ASP A 178 -14.88 -3.84 -14.28
N ASN A 179 -15.11 -5.14 -14.12
CA ASN A 179 -16.03 -5.91 -14.97
C ASN A 179 -16.92 -6.92 -14.20
N ASN A 180 -16.94 -6.84 -12.87
CA ASN A 180 -17.64 -7.73 -11.92
C ASN A 180 -17.05 -9.14 -11.74
N VAL A 181 -15.90 -9.43 -12.35
CA VAL A 181 -15.13 -10.68 -12.17
C VAL A 181 -13.65 -10.32 -12.02
N GLY A 182 -12.84 -11.26 -11.55
CA GLY A 182 -11.39 -11.08 -11.51
C GLY A 182 -10.93 -10.07 -10.48
N VAL A 183 -9.90 -9.31 -10.84
CA VAL A 183 -9.26 -8.30 -10.00
C VAL A 183 -9.39 -6.94 -10.66
N ILE A 184 -9.23 -5.87 -9.88
CA ILE A 184 -9.25 -4.51 -10.41
C ILE A 184 -7.84 -3.93 -10.41
N GLY A 185 -7.40 -3.42 -11.56
CA GLY A 185 -6.11 -2.74 -11.69
C GLY A 185 -6.15 -1.33 -11.11
N MET A 186 -4.98 -0.71 -10.91
CA MET A 186 -4.91 0.67 -10.41
C MET A 186 -5.56 1.67 -11.37
N ALA A 187 -5.46 1.48 -12.69
CA ALA A 187 -6.15 2.25 -13.72
C ALA A 187 -7.01 1.30 -14.58
N PRO A 188 -8.24 0.98 -14.15
CA PRO A 188 -9.02 -0.11 -14.74
C PRO A 188 -9.25 0.07 -16.25
N GLY A 189 -8.79 -0.89 -17.05
CA GLY A 189 -8.96 -0.89 -18.51
C GLY A 189 -8.13 0.15 -19.28
N VAL A 190 -7.08 0.73 -18.67
CA VAL A 190 -6.15 1.66 -19.33
C VAL A 190 -5.56 1.07 -20.62
N ASP A 191 -5.32 1.92 -21.62
CA ASP A 191 -4.66 1.50 -22.85
C ASP A 191 -3.26 0.97 -22.53
N MET A 192 -2.92 -0.18 -23.12
CA MET A 192 -1.61 -0.79 -22.92
C MET A 192 -0.91 -1.13 -24.23
N HIS A 193 0.42 -1.10 -24.17
CA HIS A 193 1.27 -1.61 -25.24
C HIS A 193 2.30 -2.58 -24.65
N ILE A 194 2.25 -3.84 -25.06
CA ILE A 194 3.05 -4.91 -24.46
C ILE A 194 4.30 -5.15 -25.32
N ILE A 195 5.46 -5.05 -24.69
CA ILE A 195 6.74 -5.46 -25.27
C ILE A 195 7.26 -6.65 -24.48
N LYS A 196 7.37 -7.80 -25.16
CA LYS A 196 7.88 -9.01 -24.54
C LYS A 196 9.41 -9.07 -24.70
N VAL A 197 10.14 -8.92 -23.61
CA VAL A 197 11.61 -9.02 -23.56
C VAL A 197 12.10 -10.26 -22.81
N PHE A 198 11.21 -10.99 -22.12
CA PHE A 198 11.52 -12.26 -21.45
C PHE A 198 10.74 -13.44 -22.03
N ASN A 199 11.42 -14.59 -22.12
CA ASN A 199 10.83 -15.92 -22.33
C ASN A 199 10.98 -16.78 -21.06
N ALA A 200 10.44 -18.00 -21.08
CA ALA A 200 10.59 -18.98 -20.00
C ALA A 200 12.06 -19.33 -19.68
N GLU A 201 12.98 -19.12 -20.64
CA GLU A 201 14.42 -19.36 -20.52
C GLU A 201 15.19 -18.16 -19.91
N GLY A 202 14.53 -17.00 -19.76
CA GLY A 202 15.09 -15.79 -19.14
C GLY A 202 15.79 -14.80 -20.08
N TRP A 203 16.01 -13.60 -19.51
CA TRP A 203 16.75 -12.38 -19.91
C TRP A 203 16.81 -11.88 -21.38
N GLY A 204 16.44 -10.59 -21.58
CA GLY A 204 16.72 -9.79 -22.78
C GLY A 204 17.87 -8.78 -22.57
N TYR A 205 18.72 -8.53 -23.57
CA TYR A 205 19.91 -7.66 -23.45
C TYR A 205 19.52 -6.19 -23.24
N SER A 206 20.44 -5.36 -22.69
CA SER A 206 20.17 -3.93 -22.52
C SER A 206 19.95 -3.16 -23.84
N SER A 207 20.42 -3.70 -24.97
CA SER A 207 20.05 -3.23 -26.31
C SER A 207 18.56 -3.39 -26.59
N ASP A 208 17.96 -4.45 -26.07
CA ASP A 208 16.56 -4.81 -26.29
C ASP A 208 15.69 -3.88 -25.44
N LEU A 209 16.14 -3.49 -24.24
CA LEU A 209 15.49 -2.44 -23.44
C LEU A 209 15.54 -1.07 -24.12
N ALA A 210 16.71 -0.67 -24.63
CA ALA A 210 16.82 0.59 -25.37
C ALA A 210 15.96 0.60 -26.66
N HIS A 211 15.84 -0.55 -27.33
CA HIS A 211 14.97 -0.71 -28.48
C HIS A 211 13.48 -0.68 -28.08
N ALA A 212 13.10 -1.37 -27.01
CA ALA A 212 11.76 -1.39 -26.45
C ALA A 212 11.26 0.02 -26.11
N THR A 213 12.12 0.89 -25.57
CA THR A 213 11.78 2.30 -25.34
C THR A 213 11.35 3.04 -26.62
N ASN A 214 11.99 2.74 -27.76
CA ASN A 214 11.59 3.32 -29.06
C ASN A 214 10.23 2.77 -29.53
N LEU A 215 9.97 1.48 -29.32
CA LEU A 215 8.68 0.87 -29.63
C LEU A 215 7.55 1.47 -28.78
N CYS A 216 7.77 1.61 -27.48
CA CYS A 216 6.85 2.31 -26.57
C CYS A 216 6.56 3.75 -27.02
N SER A 217 7.60 4.48 -27.43
CA SER A 217 7.45 5.85 -27.98
C SER A 217 6.61 5.85 -29.25
N ALA A 218 6.89 4.94 -30.18
CA ALA A 218 6.17 4.81 -31.45
C ALA A 218 4.69 4.40 -31.25
N ALA A 219 4.41 3.62 -30.21
CA ALA A 219 3.05 3.24 -29.81
C ALA A 219 2.26 4.39 -29.14
N GLY A 220 2.91 5.53 -28.88
CA GLY A 220 2.32 6.70 -28.23
C GLY A 220 2.09 6.49 -26.73
N ALA A 221 2.95 5.71 -26.06
CA ALA A 221 2.85 5.53 -24.62
C ALA A 221 3.21 6.82 -23.86
N ASN A 222 2.51 7.07 -22.75
CA ASN A 222 2.82 8.13 -21.79
C ASN A 222 3.76 7.61 -20.70
N ILE A 223 3.62 6.34 -20.34
CA ILE A 223 4.32 5.69 -19.24
C ILE A 223 5.01 4.44 -19.75
N ILE A 224 6.27 4.22 -19.36
CA ILE A 224 6.97 2.94 -19.50
C ILE A 224 7.08 2.30 -18.12
N SER A 225 6.54 1.09 -17.99
CA SER A 225 6.61 0.28 -16.77
C SER A 225 7.57 -0.89 -16.96
N MET A 226 8.54 -1.03 -16.06
CA MET A 226 9.59 -2.04 -16.12
C MET A 226 9.76 -2.74 -14.77
N SER A 227 9.07 -3.87 -14.61
CA SER A 227 9.19 -4.74 -13.43
C SER A 227 10.42 -5.66 -13.50
N LEU A 228 11.56 -5.08 -13.88
CA LEU A 228 12.80 -5.77 -14.16
C LEU A 228 13.98 -4.93 -13.67
N GLY A 229 15.10 -5.59 -13.41
CA GLY A 229 16.32 -4.92 -13.01
C GLY A 229 17.49 -5.87 -12.95
N GLY A 230 18.70 -5.37 -13.18
CA GLY A 230 19.91 -6.17 -13.19
C GLY A 230 21.18 -5.33 -13.07
N GLY A 231 22.25 -5.89 -13.63
CA GLY A 231 23.63 -5.40 -13.49
C GLY A 231 23.92 -4.03 -14.12
N GLY A 232 25.18 -3.83 -14.54
CA GLY A 232 25.74 -2.50 -14.78
C GLY A 232 25.02 -1.62 -15.79
N SER A 233 25.12 -0.31 -15.57
CA SER A 233 24.59 0.72 -16.46
C SER A 233 25.35 0.86 -17.78
N ASN A 234 24.68 1.39 -18.79
CA ASN A 234 25.28 1.80 -20.05
C ASN A 234 24.61 3.08 -20.59
N SER A 235 25.34 3.84 -21.41
CA SER A 235 24.85 5.11 -21.95
C SER A 235 23.74 4.97 -22.99
N THR A 236 23.68 3.83 -23.70
CA THR A 236 22.67 3.64 -24.77
C THR A 236 21.27 3.55 -24.16
N GLU A 237 21.14 2.71 -23.14
CA GLU A 237 19.91 2.54 -22.36
C GLU A 237 19.54 3.81 -21.60
N SER A 238 20.50 4.42 -20.89
CA SER A 238 20.28 5.69 -20.18
C SER A 238 19.75 6.80 -21.10
N ASN A 239 20.36 6.97 -22.29
CA ASN A 239 19.94 7.98 -23.25
C ASN A 239 18.55 7.71 -23.82
N ALA A 240 18.18 6.43 -24.01
CA ALA A 240 16.86 6.07 -24.52
C ALA A 240 15.75 6.46 -23.52
N PHE A 241 15.93 6.14 -22.23
CA PHE A 241 14.98 6.56 -21.20
C PHE A 241 14.93 8.08 -21.01
N GLN A 242 16.09 8.75 -21.06
CA GLN A 242 16.13 10.21 -21.01
C GLN A 242 15.35 10.82 -22.18
N ALA A 243 15.51 10.30 -23.41
CA ALA A 243 14.77 10.81 -24.57
C ALA A 243 13.25 10.64 -24.43
N PHE A 244 12.78 9.54 -23.83
CA PHE A 244 11.35 9.35 -23.54
C PHE A 244 10.82 10.37 -22.53
N VAL A 245 11.59 10.64 -21.47
CA VAL A 245 11.23 11.65 -20.46
C VAL A 245 11.28 13.07 -21.03
N ASP A 246 12.29 13.39 -21.85
CA ASP A 246 12.40 14.68 -22.53
C ASP A 246 11.23 14.94 -23.50
N ALA A 247 10.62 13.88 -24.02
CA ALA A 247 9.39 13.94 -24.82
C ALA A 247 8.11 14.08 -23.96
N GLY A 248 8.25 14.17 -22.64
CA GLY A 248 7.16 14.36 -21.67
C GLY A 248 6.65 13.06 -21.03
N GLY A 249 7.29 11.92 -21.30
CA GLY A 249 6.90 10.63 -20.74
C GLY A 249 7.39 10.38 -19.31
N LEU A 250 6.88 9.33 -18.67
CA LEU A 250 7.33 8.82 -17.37
C LEU A 250 7.90 7.41 -17.53
N VAL A 251 9.06 7.13 -16.93
CA VAL A 251 9.64 5.79 -16.88
C VAL A 251 9.69 5.33 -15.42
N VAL A 252 9.19 4.13 -15.14
CA VAL A 252 9.10 3.56 -13.78
C VAL A 252 9.76 2.18 -13.78
N ALA A 253 10.60 1.89 -12.79
CA ALA A 253 11.24 0.58 -12.66
C ALA A 253 11.46 0.13 -11.21
N ALA A 254 11.53 -1.19 -11.06
CA ALA A 254 11.69 -1.87 -9.78
C ALA A 254 13.07 -1.65 -9.15
N ALA A 255 13.12 -1.34 -7.86
CA ALA A 255 14.37 -1.14 -7.11
C ALA A 255 15.23 -2.41 -7.03
N GLY A 256 14.62 -3.59 -7.07
CA GLY A 256 15.26 -4.91 -6.97
C GLY A 256 14.88 -5.66 -5.68
N ASN A 257 15.14 -6.98 -5.65
CA ASN A 257 14.59 -7.91 -4.66
C ASN A 257 15.63 -8.66 -3.80
N ASP A 258 16.88 -8.18 -3.77
CA ASP A 258 17.97 -8.87 -3.05
C ASP A 258 18.20 -8.35 -1.61
N GLY A 259 17.32 -7.47 -1.09
CA GLY A 259 17.35 -6.98 0.29
C GLY A 259 18.65 -6.27 0.68
N ASN A 260 19.27 -5.56 -0.26
CA ASN A 260 20.58 -4.93 -0.07
C ASN A 260 20.65 -3.53 -0.70
N SER A 261 21.79 -2.87 -0.56
CA SER A 261 22.03 -1.51 -1.07
C SER A 261 22.67 -1.45 -2.46
N VAL A 262 22.69 -2.56 -3.21
CA VAL A 262 23.15 -2.58 -4.60
C VAL A 262 22.11 -1.88 -5.46
N ARG A 263 22.58 -1.02 -6.36
CA ARG A 263 21.73 -0.30 -7.30
C ARG A 263 21.48 -1.15 -8.54
N SER A 264 20.23 -1.51 -8.78
CA SER A 264 19.79 -2.18 -10.01
C SER A 264 19.49 -1.19 -11.12
N TYR A 265 19.77 -1.57 -12.37
CA TYR A 265 19.38 -0.82 -13.56
C TYR A 265 18.31 -1.59 -14.33
N PRO A 266 17.30 -0.89 -14.91
CA PRO A 266 17.30 0.53 -15.23
C PRO A 266 16.85 1.50 -14.12
N ALA A 267 16.33 1.01 -12.99
CA ALA A 267 15.84 1.88 -11.91
C ALA A 267 16.87 2.90 -11.38
N GLY A 268 18.16 2.57 -11.42
CA GLY A 268 19.24 3.45 -11.00
C GLY A 268 19.59 4.60 -11.93
N TYR A 269 18.90 4.78 -13.06
CA TYR A 269 19.08 5.94 -13.93
C TYR A 269 18.27 7.13 -13.42
N PRO A 270 18.81 8.37 -13.43
CA PRO A 270 18.08 9.57 -13.00
C PRO A 270 16.72 9.78 -13.69
N SER A 271 16.63 9.43 -14.98
CA SER A 271 15.40 9.52 -15.78
C SER A 271 14.33 8.49 -15.41
N VAL A 272 14.67 7.48 -14.60
CA VAL A 272 13.77 6.39 -14.23
C VAL A 272 13.34 6.57 -12.78
N MET A 273 12.04 6.45 -12.53
CA MET A 273 11.49 6.49 -11.18
C MET A 273 11.70 5.13 -10.50
N MET A 274 12.49 5.09 -9.43
CA MET A 274 12.82 3.87 -8.70
C MET A 274 11.76 3.56 -7.64
N VAL A 275 11.18 2.36 -7.71
CA VAL A 275 10.07 1.92 -6.85
C VAL A 275 10.50 0.79 -5.91
N GLY A 276 10.36 1.01 -4.60
CA GLY A 276 10.49 -0.03 -3.56
C GLY A 276 9.16 -0.71 -3.24
N ALA A 277 9.18 -1.74 -2.39
CA ALA A 277 7.98 -2.51 -2.02
C ALA A 277 7.70 -2.48 -0.52
N ASN A 278 6.42 -2.37 -0.16
CA ASN A 278 5.92 -2.50 1.20
C ASN A 278 4.79 -3.54 1.29
N ASP A 279 4.52 -4.04 2.49
CA ASP A 279 3.43 -4.96 2.78
C ASP A 279 2.09 -4.22 3.01
N ALA A 280 1.03 -4.98 3.24
CA ALA A 280 -0.31 -4.45 3.53
C ALA A 280 -0.43 -3.74 4.90
N ASN A 281 0.60 -3.82 5.74
CA ASN A 281 0.70 -3.13 7.03
C ASN A 281 1.57 -1.88 6.96
N ASN A 282 1.97 -1.46 5.76
CA ASN A 282 2.89 -0.35 5.49
C ASN A 282 4.33 -0.60 5.97
N ASN A 283 4.72 -1.84 6.29
CA ASN A 283 6.11 -2.18 6.58
C ASN A 283 6.89 -2.36 5.29
N ILE A 284 8.17 -1.98 5.30
CA ILE A 284 9.04 -2.23 4.14
C ILE A 284 9.19 -3.73 3.93
N ALA A 285 9.18 -4.18 2.68
CA ALA A 285 9.45 -5.57 2.38
C ALA A 285 10.94 -5.86 2.58
N ASP A 286 11.27 -6.91 3.33
CA ASP A 286 12.67 -7.29 3.64
C ASP A 286 13.55 -7.52 2.40
N PHE A 287 12.93 -7.89 1.27
CA PHE A 287 13.62 -8.08 -0.01
C PHE A 287 13.85 -6.79 -0.81
N SER A 288 13.16 -5.69 -0.48
CA SER A 288 13.25 -4.45 -1.27
C SER A 288 14.64 -3.85 -1.16
N GLN A 289 15.33 -3.64 -2.29
CA GLN A 289 16.64 -2.99 -2.29
C GLN A 289 16.54 -1.51 -1.90
N PHE A 290 17.58 -1.03 -1.22
CA PHE A 290 17.68 0.33 -0.65
C PHE A 290 19.02 0.99 -1.05
N PRO A 291 19.29 1.20 -2.35
CA PRO A 291 20.56 1.76 -2.78
C PRO A 291 20.67 3.23 -2.35
N SER A 292 21.85 3.63 -1.86
CA SER A 292 22.05 5.00 -1.38
C SER A 292 21.82 6.06 -2.46
N CYS A 293 21.35 7.25 -2.09
CA CYS A 293 21.25 8.37 -3.02
C CYS A 293 22.61 8.96 -3.41
N THR A 294 23.70 8.47 -2.80
CA THR A 294 25.06 8.93 -3.12
C THR A 294 25.75 7.98 -4.10
N SER A 295 26.36 8.53 -5.14
CA SER A 295 27.23 7.81 -6.08
C SER A 295 28.63 8.40 -6.11
N GLY A 296 29.63 7.60 -6.52
CA GLY A 296 31.04 8.01 -6.51
C GLY A 296 31.78 7.65 -5.23
N ARG A 297 33.02 8.14 -5.08
CA ARG A 297 33.88 7.87 -3.91
C ARG A 297 34.65 9.12 -3.48
N GLY A 298 34.79 9.29 -2.18
CA GLY A 298 35.58 10.37 -1.58
C GLY A 298 35.04 11.76 -1.96
N PRO A 299 35.90 12.76 -2.21
CA PRO A 299 35.48 14.13 -2.53
C PRO A 299 34.67 14.30 -3.82
N LYS A 300 34.54 13.26 -4.64
CA LYS A 300 33.74 13.25 -5.88
C LYS A 300 32.38 12.59 -5.71
N ALA A 301 32.01 12.23 -4.48
CA ALA A 301 30.69 11.70 -4.21
C ALA A 301 29.63 12.77 -4.49
N THR A 302 28.59 12.40 -5.24
CA THR A 302 27.46 13.26 -5.55
C THR A 302 26.19 12.61 -5.02
N SER A 303 25.36 13.39 -4.33
CA SER A 303 24.04 12.95 -3.89
C SER A 303 23.01 13.37 -4.93
N ASP A 304 22.22 12.40 -5.36
CA ASP A 304 21.15 12.55 -6.34
C ASP A 304 19.98 11.68 -5.86
N GLU A 305 18.84 12.30 -5.60
CA GLU A 305 17.67 11.58 -5.10
C GLU A 305 17.03 10.67 -6.15
N THR A 306 17.32 10.90 -7.44
CA THR A 306 16.68 10.22 -8.56
C THR A 306 17.32 8.87 -8.89
N ILE A 307 18.43 8.53 -8.22
CA ILE A 307 19.12 7.25 -8.42
C ILE A 307 18.80 6.24 -7.32
N CYS A 308 18.14 6.62 -6.23
CA CYS A 308 17.74 5.78 -5.10
C CYS A 308 16.20 5.65 -5.05
N VAL A 309 15.67 4.89 -4.09
CA VAL A 309 14.21 4.73 -3.94
C VAL A 309 13.55 6.11 -3.81
N GLU A 310 12.54 6.34 -4.65
CA GLU A 310 11.75 7.56 -4.62
C GLU A 310 10.41 7.36 -3.93
N VAL A 311 9.76 6.23 -4.13
CA VAL A 311 8.49 5.88 -3.48
C VAL A 311 8.38 4.37 -3.32
N THR A 312 7.43 3.91 -2.51
CA THR A 312 7.01 2.52 -2.47
C THR A 312 5.54 2.35 -2.82
N ALA A 313 5.16 1.12 -3.11
CA ALA A 313 3.77 0.69 -3.19
C ALA A 313 3.63 -0.74 -2.65
N GLY A 314 2.39 -1.17 -2.44
CA GLY A 314 2.07 -2.55 -2.06
C GLY A 314 2.68 -3.55 -3.05
N GLY A 315 3.60 -4.37 -2.56
CA GLY A 315 4.34 -5.35 -3.37
C GLY A 315 4.61 -6.66 -2.64
N VAL A 316 3.91 -6.94 -1.54
CA VAL A 316 3.98 -8.22 -0.81
C VAL A 316 2.60 -8.85 -0.88
N ASP A 317 2.53 -10.09 -1.32
CA ASP A 317 1.29 -10.85 -1.52
C ASP A 317 0.27 -10.04 -2.34
N THR A 318 0.73 -9.51 -3.46
CA THR A 318 -0.12 -8.75 -4.38
C THR A 318 -0.91 -9.72 -5.25
N LEU A 319 -2.23 -9.75 -5.08
CA LEU A 319 -3.15 -10.47 -5.96
C LEU A 319 -3.27 -9.76 -7.30
N SER A 320 -3.11 -10.50 -8.40
CA SER A 320 -3.37 -9.97 -9.75
C SER A 320 -3.70 -11.08 -10.74
N THR A 321 -3.94 -10.72 -12.00
CA THR A 321 -4.14 -11.67 -13.11
C THR A 321 -2.92 -12.57 -13.30
N TYR A 322 -3.14 -13.78 -13.76
CA TYR A 322 -2.16 -14.79 -14.11
C TYR A 322 -2.50 -15.36 -15.49
N PRO A 323 -1.55 -15.99 -16.21
CA PRO A 323 -1.91 -16.78 -17.38
C PRO A 323 -2.91 -17.86 -17.00
N ALA A 324 -3.84 -18.16 -17.91
CA ALA A 324 -4.98 -19.00 -17.56
C ALA A 324 -4.54 -20.37 -17.01
N GLY A 325 -5.07 -20.71 -15.85
CA GLY A 325 -4.81 -21.95 -15.11
C GLY A 325 -3.37 -22.14 -14.61
N MET A 326 -2.50 -21.13 -14.68
CA MET A 326 -1.10 -21.24 -14.19
C MET A 326 -0.92 -20.87 -12.72
N ALA A 327 -1.90 -20.22 -12.08
CA ALA A 327 -1.90 -20.02 -10.64
C ALA A 327 -2.63 -21.19 -9.93
N THR A 328 -2.39 -21.31 -8.64
CA THR A 328 -3.25 -22.08 -7.73
C THR A 328 -3.94 -21.07 -6.82
N ALA A 329 -5.27 -21.12 -6.72
CA ALA A 329 -6.02 -20.33 -5.76
C ALA A 329 -6.72 -21.25 -4.77
N SER A 330 -6.87 -20.76 -3.55
CA SER A 330 -7.74 -21.34 -2.53
C SER A 330 -8.91 -20.40 -2.27
N ASN A 331 -10.09 -20.98 -2.11
CA ASN A 331 -11.27 -20.30 -1.63
C ASN A 331 -11.79 -21.05 -0.40
N LEU A 332 -11.97 -20.31 0.69
CA LEU A 332 -12.54 -20.79 1.92
C LEU A 332 -13.86 -20.07 2.17
N THR A 333 -14.94 -20.82 2.32
CA THR A 333 -16.18 -20.31 2.88
C THR A 333 -16.56 -21.09 4.12
N ALA A 334 -17.10 -20.41 5.13
CA ALA A 334 -17.65 -21.06 6.32
C ALA A 334 -19.02 -20.43 6.66
N ASP A 335 -20.04 -21.26 6.80
CA ASP A 335 -21.45 -20.85 6.93
C ASP A 335 -21.91 -19.78 5.91
N GLY A 336 -21.37 -19.86 4.69
CA GLY A 336 -21.67 -18.95 3.59
C GLY A 336 -20.90 -17.63 3.59
N ALA A 337 -20.08 -17.36 4.60
CA ALA A 337 -19.14 -16.23 4.60
C ALA A 337 -17.80 -16.64 3.98
N SER A 338 -17.21 -15.78 3.15
CA SER A 338 -15.87 -15.98 2.57
C SER A 338 -14.79 -15.55 3.55
N PHE A 339 -13.68 -16.28 3.56
CA PHE A 339 -12.51 -16.01 4.38
C PHE A 339 -11.26 -15.99 3.50
N ALA A 340 -10.28 -15.17 3.89
CA ALA A 340 -8.96 -15.23 3.28
C ALA A 340 -8.35 -16.62 3.52
N SER A 341 -7.73 -17.19 2.49
CA SER A 341 -7.15 -18.52 2.55
C SER A 341 -5.90 -18.62 1.70
N SER A 342 -4.98 -19.50 2.08
CA SER A 342 -3.83 -19.89 1.26
C SER A 342 -3.89 -21.37 0.93
N ALA A 343 -3.63 -21.73 -0.32
CA ALA A 343 -3.62 -23.12 -0.76
C ALA A 343 -2.36 -23.84 -0.25
N MET A 344 -2.52 -25.06 0.22
CA MET A 344 -1.44 -26.05 0.28
C MET A 344 -1.53 -26.97 -0.97
N GLU A 345 -0.61 -27.93 -1.09
CA GLU A 345 -0.34 -28.68 -2.32
C GLU A 345 -1.51 -29.52 -2.84
N ASN A 346 -2.37 -30.01 -1.95
CA ASN A 346 -3.47 -30.87 -2.34
C ASN A 346 -4.63 -30.05 -2.90
N ALA A 347 -4.84 -30.12 -4.21
CA ALA A 347 -5.99 -29.52 -4.88
C ALA A 347 -7.27 -30.35 -4.72
N GLY A 348 -8.42 -29.70 -4.76
CA GLY A 348 -9.73 -30.34 -4.67
C GLY A 348 -10.80 -29.44 -4.07
N VAL A 349 -12.06 -29.84 -4.25
CA VAL A 349 -13.22 -29.15 -3.68
C VAL A 349 -13.92 -30.07 -2.71
N VAL A 350 -14.02 -29.65 -1.45
CA VAL A 350 -14.76 -30.37 -0.41
C VAL A 350 -15.66 -29.41 0.35
N SER A 351 -16.88 -29.87 0.63
CA SER A 351 -17.86 -29.12 1.41
C SER A 351 -18.50 -30.07 2.42
N GLY A 352 -18.64 -29.63 3.67
CA GLY A 352 -19.15 -30.47 4.74
C GLY A 352 -19.19 -29.75 6.08
N ASN A 353 -19.52 -30.52 7.13
CA ASN A 353 -19.49 -30.00 8.49
C ASN A 353 -18.04 -29.77 8.94
N THR A 354 -17.85 -28.85 9.88
CA THR A 354 -16.55 -28.58 10.50
C THR A 354 -16.36 -29.43 11.77
N TYR A 355 -15.11 -29.74 12.10
CA TYR A 355 -14.74 -30.34 13.39
C TYR A 355 -13.45 -29.71 13.90
N PHE A 356 -13.49 -29.09 15.09
CA PHE A 356 -12.29 -28.52 15.69
C PHE A 356 -11.41 -29.62 16.30
N MET A 357 -10.25 -29.85 15.69
CA MET A 357 -9.31 -30.92 16.05
C MET A 357 -8.16 -30.43 16.94
N GLY A 358 -8.29 -29.26 17.58
CA GLY A 358 -7.22 -28.66 18.37
C GLY A 358 -5.99 -28.38 17.51
N THR A 359 -4.80 -28.82 17.96
CA THR A 359 -3.55 -28.71 17.20
C THR A 359 -3.27 -29.92 16.29
N ALA A 360 -4.19 -30.88 16.21
CA ALA A 360 -4.08 -32.10 15.41
C ALA A 360 -2.79 -32.94 15.62
N GLU A 361 -2.26 -32.96 16.85
CA GLU A 361 -1.05 -33.72 17.21
C GLU A 361 -1.26 -35.24 17.24
N ALA A 362 -2.51 -35.70 17.20
CA ALA A 362 -2.88 -37.10 17.11
C ALA A 362 -4.18 -37.26 16.30
N THR A 363 -4.48 -38.48 15.87
CA THR A 363 -5.76 -38.82 15.23
C THR A 363 -6.95 -38.70 16.21
N ASP A 364 -8.11 -38.30 15.70
CA ASP A 364 -9.35 -38.13 16.45
C ASP A 364 -10.57 -38.54 15.61
N ALA A 365 -11.25 -39.62 16.02
CA ALA A 365 -12.41 -40.16 15.32
C ALA A 365 -13.57 -39.17 15.11
N GLY A 366 -13.62 -38.05 15.84
CA GLY A 366 -14.59 -36.97 15.63
C GLY A 366 -14.44 -36.25 14.28
N ALA A 367 -13.27 -36.32 13.65
CA ALA A 367 -13.01 -35.73 12.34
C ALA A 367 -13.63 -36.50 11.16
N ASN A 368 -14.07 -37.75 11.37
CA ASN A 368 -14.55 -38.61 10.28
C ASN A 368 -15.72 -38.00 9.51
N GLY A 369 -15.51 -37.74 8.21
CA GLY A 369 -16.47 -37.10 7.30
C GLY A 369 -16.57 -35.58 7.41
N ASN A 370 -15.75 -34.94 8.25
CA ASN A 370 -15.77 -33.50 8.51
C ASN A 370 -14.53 -32.81 7.96
N ILE A 371 -14.62 -31.50 7.76
CA ILE A 371 -13.48 -30.63 7.50
C ILE A 371 -12.84 -30.28 8.85
N CYS A 372 -11.58 -30.64 9.03
CA CYS A 372 -10.86 -30.37 10.27
C CYS A 372 -10.50 -28.89 10.36
N VAL A 373 -10.94 -28.22 11.42
CA VAL A 373 -10.45 -26.90 11.81
C VAL A 373 -9.33 -27.11 12.82
N ILE A 374 -8.13 -26.61 12.52
CA ILE A 374 -6.89 -26.96 13.24
C ILE A 374 -6.16 -25.67 13.60
N ASP A 375 -5.78 -25.51 14.86
CA ASP A 375 -4.84 -24.46 15.26
C ASP A 375 -3.40 -24.86 14.87
N ARG A 376 -2.64 -23.89 14.35
CA ARG A 376 -1.19 -24.03 14.21
C ARG A 376 -0.56 -24.35 15.57
N GLY A 377 0.45 -25.23 15.55
CA GLY A 377 1.05 -25.80 16.76
C GLY A 377 2.42 -26.40 16.48
N ALA A 378 2.84 -27.38 17.28
CA ALA A 378 4.22 -27.84 17.32
C ALA A 378 4.65 -28.77 16.18
N ILE A 379 3.71 -29.53 15.59
CA ILE A 379 4.00 -30.49 14.51
C ILE A 379 3.86 -29.84 13.13
N SER A 380 4.45 -30.50 12.12
CA SER A 380 4.44 -30.02 10.74
C SER A 380 3.01 -29.90 10.17
N PHE A 381 2.83 -29.06 9.14
CA PHE A 381 1.53 -28.96 8.46
C PHE A 381 1.14 -30.28 7.80
N HIS A 382 2.11 -30.98 7.20
CA HIS A 382 1.93 -32.35 6.72
C HIS A 382 1.32 -33.26 7.79
N ASP A 383 1.90 -33.32 8.99
CA ASP A 383 1.45 -34.24 10.03
C ASP A 383 0.07 -33.87 10.57
N LYS A 384 -0.26 -32.57 10.62
CA LYS A 384 -1.61 -32.10 10.96
C LYS A 384 -2.64 -32.60 9.96
N VAL A 385 -2.37 -32.41 8.66
CA VAL A 385 -3.25 -32.86 7.57
C VAL A 385 -3.33 -34.38 7.55
N ALA A 386 -2.21 -35.08 7.73
CA ALA A 386 -2.17 -36.53 7.80
C ALA A 386 -2.99 -37.07 8.98
N ASN A 387 -2.93 -36.44 10.16
CA ASN A 387 -3.74 -36.84 11.30
C ASN A 387 -5.23 -36.59 11.05
N CYS A 388 -5.61 -35.48 10.41
CA CYS A 388 -6.98 -35.24 9.98
C CYS A 388 -7.47 -36.31 8.99
N GLU A 389 -6.70 -36.59 7.94
CA GLU A 389 -7.02 -37.59 6.92
C GLU A 389 -7.11 -39.01 7.50
N ASN A 390 -6.14 -39.40 8.31
CA ASN A 390 -6.14 -40.70 9.00
C ASN A 390 -7.30 -40.85 9.99
N SER A 391 -7.91 -39.73 10.40
CA SER A 391 -9.12 -39.71 11.22
C SER A 391 -10.41 -39.76 10.40
N GLY A 392 -10.31 -39.84 9.06
CA GLY A 392 -11.42 -39.81 8.12
C GLY A 392 -11.88 -38.40 7.74
N GLY A 393 -11.13 -37.36 8.12
CA GLY A 393 -11.42 -35.99 7.70
C GLY A 393 -11.31 -35.84 6.18
N ILE A 394 -12.12 -34.95 5.61
CA ILE A 394 -12.24 -34.77 4.15
C ILE A 394 -11.52 -33.51 3.64
N GLY A 395 -11.09 -32.63 4.53
CA GLY A 395 -10.35 -31.41 4.23
C GLY A 395 -9.81 -30.78 5.52
N ALA A 396 -8.88 -29.84 5.40
CA ALA A 396 -8.27 -29.18 6.56
C ALA A 396 -8.19 -27.66 6.41
N ILE A 397 -8.48 -26.94 7.49
CA ILE A 397 -8.30 -25.49 7.64
C ILE A 397 -7.32 -25.29 8.80
N ILE A 398 -6.11 -24.81 8.50
CA ILE A 398 -5.06 -24.58 9.51
C ILE A 398 -4.99 -23.08 9.81
N ILE A 399 -5.37 -22.71 11.02
CA ILE A 399 -5.45 -21.33 11.48
C ILE A 399 -4.10 -20.90 12.05
N ASN A 400 -3.60 -19.73 11.64
CA ASN A 400 -2.36 -19.19 12.16
C ASN A 400 -2.44 -18.93 13.68
N ASN A 401 -1.30 -19.02 14.37
CA ASN A 401 -1.17 -18.71 15.78
C ASN A 401 -0.51 -17.35 16.05
N GLU A 402 -0.09 -16.67 14.98
CA GLU A 402 0.41 -15.30 14.96
C GLU A 402 -0.56 -14.45 14.10
N PRO A 403 -0.67 -13.13 14.34
CA PRO A 403 -1.46 -12.25 13.48
C PRO A 403 -1.14 -12.43 12.00
N GLY A 404 -2.17 -12.39 11.17
CA GLY A 404 -2.09 -12.51 9.72
C GLY A 404 -2.25 -13.92 9.16
N MET A 405 -2.25 -13.99 7.84
CA MET A 405 -2.44 -15.21 7.05
C MET A 405 -1.37 -16.27 7.32
N LEU A 406 -1.80 -17.53 7.43
CA LEU A 406 -0.87 -18.66 7.41
C LEU A 406 -0.55 -19.02 5.96
N TYR A 407 0.73 -19.04 5.60
CA TYR A 407 1.23 -19.70 4.38
C TYR A 407 2.02 -20.94 4.78
N GLY A 408 1.62 -22.10 4.26
CA GLY A 408 2.19 -23.38 4.64
C GLY A 408 2.33 -24.34 3.46
N THR A 409 3.27 -25.27 3.57
CA THR A 409 3.54 -26.36 2.63
C THR A 409 3.45 -27.69 3.38
N LEU A 410 2.91 -28.71 2.71
CA LEU A 410 2.89 -30.11 3.13
C LEU A 410 4.21 -30.82 2.78
N GLY A 411 5.11 -30.15 2.07
CA GLY A 411 6.46 -30.60 1.75
C GLY A 411 6.55 -31.60 0.60
N ASP A 412 7.74 -31.78 0.03
CA ASP A 412 7.98 -32.62 -1.15
C ASP A 412 7.66 -34.12 -0.95
N THR A 413 7.63 -34.58 0.30
CA THR A 413 7.28 -35.96 0.64
C THR A 413 5.79 -36.14 0.96
N ASN A 414 4.95 -35.16 0.63
CA ASN A 414 3.54 -35.17 0.98
C ASN A 414 2.84 -36.45 0.50
N THR A 415 2.31 -37.21 1.46
CA THR A 415 1.57 -38.46 1.22
C THR A 415 0.07 -38.34 1.51
N THR A 416 -0.38 -37.14 1.89
CA THR A 416 -1.79 -36.84 2.12
C THR A 416 -2.50 -36.55 0.80
N SER A 417 -3.83 -36.63 0.80
CA SER A 417 -4.68 -36.44 -0.38
C SER A 417 -5.81 -35.44 -0.20
N ILE A 418 -6.16 -35.07 1.04
CA ILE A 418 -7.24 -34.12 1.30
C ILE A 418 -6.79 -32.66 1.05
N PRO A 419 -7.65 -31.79 0.50
CA PRO A 419 -7.31 -30.38 0.32
C PRO A 419 -7.15 -29.68 1.67
N ALA A 420 -6.13 -28.82 1.75
CA ALA A 420 -5.77 -28.13 2.98
C ALA A 420 -5.46 -26.65 2.70
N VAL A 421 -6.01 -25.77 3.52
CA VAL A 421 -5.78 -24.32 3.42
C VAL A 421 -5.21 -23.75 4.72
N GLY A 422 -4.38 -22.72 4.60
CA GLY A 422 -4.04 -21.83 5.70
C GLY A 422 -5.09 -20.73 5.86
N ALA A 423 -5.34 -20.29 7.09
CA ALA A 423 -6.25 -19.19 7.43
C ALA A 423 -5.62 -18.20 8.41
N ALA A 424 -6.12 -16.96 8.42
CA ALA A 424 -5.66 -15.90 9.30
C ALA A 424 -5.99 -16.19 10.77
N GLN A 425 -5.16 -15.70 11.70
CA GLN A 425 -5.44 -15.80 13.13
C GLN A 425 -6.69 -14.99 13.53
N GLU A 426 -6.95 -13.91 12.80
CA GLU A 426 -8.08 -12.99 12.98
C GLU A 426 -9.43 -13.70 12.73
N ASP A 427 -9.45 -14.66 11.80
CA ASP A 427 -10.65 -15.41 11.41
C ASP A 427 -10.96 -16.58 12.35
N ARG A 428 -10.05 -16.86 13.30
CA ARG A 428 -10.14 -18.04 14.17
C ARG A 428 -11.49 -18.19 14.86
N ALA A 429 -12.00 -17.10 15.45
CA ALA A 429 -13.24 -17.15 16.20
C ALA A 429 -14.44 -17.54 15.31
N ALA A 430 -14.50 -17.01 14.10
CA ALA A 430 -15.55 -17.30 13.14
C ALA A 430 -15.43 -18.74 12.61
N LEU A 431 -14.23 -19.17 12.25
CA LEU A 431 -13.97 -20.52 11.73
C LEU A 431 -14.24 -21.63 12.76
N LEU A 432 -14.01 -21.36 14.05
CA LEU A 432 -14.35 -22.29 15.14
C LEU A 432 -15.84 -22.34 15.43
N ALA A 433 -16.57 -21.25 15.20
CA ALA A 433 -18.01 -21.19 15.41
C ALA A 433 -18.81 -21.74 14.21
N ALA A 434 -18.19 -21.80 13.04
CA ALA A 434 -18.83 -22.26 11.82
C ALA A 434 -19.29 -23.71 11.94
N SER A 435 -20.49 -24.02 11.44
CA SER A 435 -21.02 -25.39 11.39
C SER A 435 -20.62 -26.14 10.13
N THR A 436 -20.45 -25.40 9.04
CA THR A 436 -20.11 -25.91 7.71
C THR A 436 -19.01 -25.10 7.08
N ALA A 437 -18.21 -25.74 6.23
CA ALA A 437 -17.20 -25.06 5.43
C ALA A 437 -17.12 -25.66 4.02
N THR A 438 -16.59 -24.88 3.09
CA THR A 438 -16.13 -25.35 1.78
C THR A 438 -14.68 -24.92 1.60
N VAL A 439 -13.82 -25.88 1.26
CA VAL A 439 -12.44 -25.67 0.85
C VAL A 439 -12.36 -26.01 -0.63
N ASP A 440 -11.99 -25.04 -1.45
CA ASP A 440 -11.85 -25.17 -2.90
C ASP A 440 -10.44 -24.72 -3.30
N ILE A 441 -9.61 -25.67 -3.71
CA ILE A 441 -8.26 -25.42 -4.23
C ILE A 441 -8.22 -25.90 -5.67
N GLY A 442 -7.90 -24.99 -6.59
CA GLY A 442 -7.87 -25.28 -8.01
C GLY A 442 -6.93 -24.37 -8.79
N THR A 443 -6.79 -24.65 -10.09
CA THR A 443 -6.09 -23.77 -11.01
C THR A 443 -6.83 -22.44 -11.13
N SER A 444 -6.11 -21.35 -11.21
CA SER A 444 -6.65 -20.00 -11.23
C SER A 444 -5.99 -19.16 -12.32
N ASP A 445 -6.76 -18.21 -12.85
CA ASP A 445 -6.32 -17.16 -13.75
C ASP A 445 -5.87 -15.91 -12.96
N TYR A 446 -5.78 -16.04 -11.63
CA TYR A 446 -5.37 -15.01 -10.67
C TYR A 446 -4.46 -15.62 -9.61
N GLY A 447 -3.43 -14.89 -9.21
CA GLY A 447 -2.45 -15.39 -8.24
C GLY A 447 -1.71 -14.28 -7.53
N PHE A 448 -1.06 -14.67 -6.43
CA PHE A 448 -0.27 -13.78 -5.59
C PHE A 448 1.20 -13.78 -6.04
N MET A 449 1.82 -12.60 -6.05
CA MET A 449 3.27 -12.44 -6.19
C MET A 449 3.78 -11.39 -5.21
N SER A 450 5.06 -11.53 -4.83
CA SER A 450 5.78 -10.58 -3.98
C SER A 450 7.04 -10.09 -4.70
N GLY A 451 7.25 -8.78 -4.72
CA GLY A 451 8.41 -8.16 -5.33
C GLY A 451 8.25 -6.64 -5.53
N THR A 452 9.36 -5.93 -5.65
CA THR A 452 9.40 -4.58 -6.22
C THR A 452 8.83 -4.54 -7.65
N SER A 453 8.84 -5.70 -8.32
CA SER A 453 8.14 -5.97 -9.58
C SER A 453 6.61 -5.89 -9.50
N MET A 454 6.00 -6.00 -8.32
CA MET A 454 4.55 -5.84 -8.10
C MET A 454 4.21 -4.42 -7.62
N ALA A 455 5.11 -3.78 -6.87
CA ALA A 455 4.97 -2.38 -6.51
C ALA A 455 5.11 -1.43 -7.73
N THR A 456 6.01 -1.75 -8.66
CA THR A 456 6.24 -0.97 -9.90
C THR A 456 4.99 -0.78 -10.77
N PRO A 457 4.22 -1.83 -11.11
CA PRO A 457 2.99 -1.69 -11.88
C PRO A 457 1.90 -0.96 -11.09
N ALA A 458 1.87 -1.10 -9.75
CA ALA A 458 0.98 -0.30 -8.93
C ALA A 458 1.26 1.20 -9.10
N VAL A 459 2.53 1.63 -8.97
CA VAL A 459 2.94 3.04 -9.22
C VAL A 459 2.64 3.46 -10.66
N SER A 460 2.88 2.59 -11.64
CA SER A 460 2.65 2.89 -13.06
C SER A 460 1.15 3.09 -13.37
N GLY A 461 0.29 2.24 -12.81
CA GLY A 461 -1.16 2.37 -12.95
C GLY A 461 -1.70 3.57 -12.16
N ILE A 462 -1.19 3.86 -10.96
CA ILE A 462 -1.54 5.09 -10.22
C ILE A 462 -1.14 6.34 -11.00
N ALA A 463 0.06 6.34 -11.62
CA ALA A 463 0.48 7.44 -12.49
C ALA A 463 -0.48 7.60 -13.67
N ALA A 464 -0.91 6.52 -14.32
CA ALA A 464 -1.89 6.59 -15.41
C ALA A 464 -3.27 7.08 -14.93
N LEU A 465 -3.71 6.63 -13.76
CA LEU A 465 -4.94 7.03 -13.10
C LEU A 465 -4.97 8.54 -12.87
N VAL A 466 -3.97 9.06 -12.17
CA VAL A 466 -3.85 10.50 -11.85
C VAL A 466 -3.66 11.32 -13.12
N TRP A 467 -2.79 10.90 -14.04
CA TRP A 467 -2.50 11.64 -15.27
C TRP A 467 -3.70 11.72 -16.21
N SER A 468 -4.60 10.72 -16.19
CA SER A 468 -5.85 10.76 -16.97
C SER A 468 -6.77 11.93 -16.60
N ASN A 469 -6.68 12.43 -15.36
CA ASN A 469 -7.41 13.60 -14.86
C ASN A 469 -6.63 14.92 -15.03
N HIS A 470 -5.35 14.83 -15.42
CA HIS A 470 -4.44 15.97 -15.55
C HIS A 470 -3.59 15.88 -16.84
N ASN A 471 -4.26 15.66 -17.97
CA ASN A 471 -3.63 15.38 -19.27
C ASN A 471 -2.72 16.51 -19.81
N GLN A 472 -2.80 17.71 -19.23
CA GLN A 472 -1.93 18.83 -19.53
C GLN A 472 -0.55 18.75 -18.84
N CYS A 473 -0.38 17.84 -17.87
CA CYS A 473 0.89 17.61 -17.19
C CYS A 473 1.82 16.71 -18.01
N THR A 474 3.10 16.78 -17.69
CA THR A 474 4.17 15.91 -18.16
C THR A 474 4.45 14.79 -17.15
N GLY A 475 5.17 13.75 -17.58
CA GLY A 475 5.54 12.64 -16.70
C GLY A 475 6.42 13.07 -15.53
N SER A 476 7.26 14.08 -15.71
CA SER A 476 8.06 14.66 -14.62
C SER A 476 7.19 15.36 -13.57
N GLU A 477 6.12 16.03 -14.00
CA GLU A 477 5.16 16.69 -13.09
C GLU A 477 4.31 15.66 -12.33
N ILE A 478 3.90 14.58 -12.99
CA ILE A 478 3.24 13.45 -12.32
C ILE A 478 4.19 12.77 -11.31
N ARG A 479 5.45 12.48 -11.68
CA ARG A 479 6.48 11.96 -10.76
C ARG A 479 6.66 12.87 -9.55
N ALA A 480 6.68 14.19 -9.75
CA ALA A 480 6.80 15.15 -8.66
C ALA A 480 5.57 15.14 -7.73
N ALA A 481 4.35 15.11 -8.28
CA ALA A 481 3.12 15.03 -7.50
C ALA A 481 3.07 13.75 -6.65
N LEU A 482 3.38 12.59 -7.24
CA LEU A 482 3.41 11.31 -6.52
C LEU A 482 4.38 11.33 -5.34
N LYS A 483 5.55 11.97 -5.48
CA LYS A 483 6.52 12.14 -4.38
C LYS A 483 6.04 13.12 -3.32
N ALA A 484 5.47 14.25 -3.74
CA ALA A 484 5.04 15.31 -2.83
C ALA A 484 3.86 14.88 -1.94
N THR A 485 3.05 13.92 -2.39
CA THR A 485 1.85 13.46 -1.69
C THR A 485 1.96 12.04 -1.16
N ALA A 486 3.12 11.41 -1.27
CA ALA A 486 3.36 10.09 -0.69
C ALA A 486 3.13 10.12 0.83
N MET A 487 2.54 9.04 1.35
CA MET A 487 2.38 8.86 2.78
C MET A 487 3.72 8.46 3.39
N ASP A 488 4.33 9.38 4.13
CA ASP A 488 5.58 9.16 4.85
C ASP A 488 5.49 7.93 5.77
N SER A 489 6.42 6.99 5.59
CA SER A 489 6.51 5.74 6.36
C SER A 489 8.00 5.43 6.55
N GLY A 490 8.35 4.83 7.68
CA GLY A 490 9.75 4.66 8.06
C GLY A 490 10.30 5.86 8.85
N ALA A 491 11.47 6.34 8.47
CA ALA A 491 12.06 7.51 9.12
C ALA A 491 11.35 8.79 8.62
N PRO A 492 11.13 9.82 9.46
CA PRO A 492 10.44 11.02 9.00
C PRO A 492 11.11 11.68 7.80
N GLY A 493 10.34 11.91 6.73
CA GLY A 493 10.80 12.46 5.47
C GLY A 493 11.52 11.42 4.60
N LYS A 494 12.22 11.90 3.56
CA LYS A 494 12.83 10.99 2.59
C LYS A 494 13.88 10.08 3.24
N ASP A 495 13.73 8.77 3.09
CA ASP A 495 14.71 7.78 3.52
C ASP A 495 15.15 6.81 2.40
N GLU A 496 16.13 5.94 2.66
CA GLU A 496 16.70 5.03 1.67
C GLU A 496 15.80 3.80 1.38
N TYR A 497 14.80 3.53 2.22
CA TYR A 497 13.91 2.36 2.14
C TYR A 497 12.59 2.72 1.48
N PHE A 498 11.90 3.73 2.01
CA PHE A 498 10.59 4.18 1.54
C PHE A 498 10.67 5.31 0.50
N GLY A 499 11.85 5.91 0.30
CA GLY A 499 11.93 7.15 -0.47
C GLY A 499 11.09 8.23 0.21
N TYR A 500 10.18 8.86 -0.52
CA TYR A 500 9.21 9.84 0.02
C TYR A 500 8.01 9.19 0.72
N GLY A 501 7.87 7.86 0.66
CA GLY A 501 6.76 7.13 1.28
C GLY A 501 5.95 6.28 0.29
N ILE A 502 4.78 5.86 0.75
CA ILE A 502 3.84 5.03 -0.02
C ILE A 502 2.99 5.93 -0.91
N VAL A 503 2.95 5.69 -2.22
CA VAL A 503 2.16 6.51 -3.17
C VAL A 503 0.67 6.56 -2.81
N GLN A 504 0.05 7.74 -2.98
CA GLN A 504 -1.37 7.99 -2.68
C GLN A 504 -2.04 8.69 -3.87
N ALA A 505 -2.84 7.95 -4.65
CA ALA A 505 -3.48 8.40 -5.88
C ALA A 505 -4.41 9.60 -5.66
N ALA A 506 -5.34 9.51 -4.69
CA ALA A 506 -6.27 10.59 -4.40
C ALA A 506 -5.58 11.84 -3.86
N ALA A 507 -4.53 11.68 -3.05
CA ALA A 507 -3.73 12.81 -2.60
C ALA A 507 -3.01 13.51 -3.76
N ALA A 508 -2.44 12.75 -4.71
CA ALA A 508 -1.77 13.29 -5.89
C ALA A 508 -2.73 14.02 -6.84
N ASP A 509 -3.91 13.44 -7.11
CA ASP A 509 -4.98 14.05 -7.91
C ASP A 509 -5.48 15.36 -7.27
N ALA A 510 -5.72 15.35 -5.95
CA ALA A 510 -6.10 16.56 -5.21
C ALA A 510 -4.99 17.64 -5.24
N TYR A 511 -3.72 17.23 -5.13
CA TYR A 511 -2.58 18.14 -5.20
C TYR A 511 -2.47 18.81 -6.56
N LEU A 512 -2.58 18.06 -7.65
CA LEU A 512 -2.53 18.59 -9.02
C LEU A 512 -3.76 19.45 -9.34
N THR A 513 -4.93 19.09 -8.84
CA THR A 513 -6.14 19.91 -8.94
C THR A 513 -5.95 21.27 -8.25
N ALA A 514 -5.33 21.28 -7.06
CA ALA A 514 -5.14 22.50 -6.28
C ALA A 514 -4.01 23.39 -6.81
N ASN A 515 -2.91 22.80 -7.29
CA ASN A 515 -1.67 23.51 -7.59
C ASN A 515 -1.30 23.57 -9.08
N GLY A 516 -1.99 22.80 -9.94
CA GLY A 516 -1.60 22.61 -11.33
C GLY A 516 -0.34 21.75 -11.48
N CYS A 517 0.09 21.54 -12.73
CA CYS A 517 1.15 20.61 -13.09
C CYS A 517 2.53 21.01 -12.59
N ALA A 518 2.82 22.31 -12.50
CA ALA A 518 4.10 22.79 -11.99
C ALA A 518 4.35 22.36 -10.54
N GLY A 519 3.31 21.91 -9.82
CA GLY A 519 3.35 21.69 -8.39
C GLY A 519 3.48 23.04 -7.66
N GLY A 520 2.88 23.16 -6.49
CA GLY A 520 3.33 24.21 -5.58
C GLY A 520 4.75 23.84 -5.20
N ASP A 521 5.75 24.61 -5.63
CA ASP A 521 7.18 24.49 -5.30
C ASP A 521 7.41 24.48 -3.77
N ASN A 522 7.06 23.40 -3.09
CA ASN A 522 7.21 23.21 -1.64
C ASN A 522 7.41 21.72 -1.34
N GLY A 523 8.61 21.24 -1.60
CA GLY A 523 9.12 20.01 -0.99
C GLY A 523 9.67 20.31 0.41
N GLY A 524 8.94 19.86 1.44
CA GLY A 524 9.50 19.51 2.75
C GLY A 524 9.14 20.40 3.95
N GLY A 525 8.10 20.00 4.70
CA GLY A 525 8.12 20.10 6.16
C GLY A 525 7.45 21.30 6.85
N ASN A 526 6.16 21.14 7.13
CA ASN A 526 5.46 21.50 8.36
C ASN A 526 4.97 22.95 8.63
N ASN A 527 3.68 23.00 9.00
CA ASN A 527 2.92 24.01 9.76
C ASN A 527 2.47 25.32 9.09
N GLY A 528 1.22 25.31 8.61
CA GLY A 528 0.18 26.25 9.04
C GLY A 528 0.48 27.75 8.96
N GLY A 529 0.08 28.36 7.85
CA GLY A 529 0.07 29.81 7.62
C GLY A 529 0.76 30.12 6.29
N GLY A 530 0.16 30.98 5.45
CA GLY A 530 0.75 31.31 4.14
C GLY A 530 2.19 31.81 4.30
N ASP A 531 3.16 31.02 3.86
CA ASP A 531 4.56 31.20 4.23
C ASP A 531 5.24 32.27 3.37
N PHE A 532 5.60 33.36 4.04
CA PHE A 532 6.54 34.33 3.53
C PHE A 532 7.95 33.70 3.50
N SER A 533 8.56 33.61 2.31
CA SER A 533 9.84 32.92 2.07
C SER A 533 10.84 33.77 1.29
N ILE A 534 12.13 33.39 1.41
CA ILE A 534 13.26 34.00 0.71
C ILE A 534 14.10 32.91 0.04
N SER A 535 14.55 33.15 -1.19
CA SER A 535 15.55 32.34 -1.88
C SER A 535 16.82 33.17 -2.11
N ALA A 536 18.00 32.58 -1.89
CA ALA A 536 19.29 33.25 -1.92
C ALA A 536 20.30 32.50 -2.80
N ASN A 537 20.74 33.13 -3.89
CA ASN A 537 21.71 32.54 -4.83
C ASN A 537 23.05 33.28 -4.80
N GLY A 538 24.10 32.62 -4.30
CA GLY A 538 25.45 33.17 -4.20
C GLY A 538 26.32 32.89 -5.42
N TYR A 539 26.94 33.93 -5.98
CA TYR A 539 27.91 33.81 -7.08
C TYR A 539 29.04 34.85 -7.00
N LYS A 540 30.17 34.54 -7.64
CA LYS A 540 31.31 35.48 -7.76
C LYS A 540 31.30 36.14 -9.13
N SER A 541 31.26 37.47 -9.16
CA SER A 541 31.41 38.26 -10.39
C SER A 541 32.67 39.11 -10.29
N LYS A 542 33.66 38.85 -11.17
CA LYS A 542 34.98 39.51 -11.16
C LYS A 542 35.69 39.47 -9.78
N GLY A 543 35.51 38.38 -9.03
CA GLY A 543 36.11 38.18 -7.71
C GLY A 543 35.39 38.86 -6.54
N VAL A 544 34.25 39.52 -6.80
CA VAL A 544 33.35 40.09 -5.79
C VAL A 544 32.20 39.11 -5.55
N LYS A 545 31.86 38.85 -4.28
CA LYS A 545 30.75 37.98 -3.88
C LYS A 545 29.43 38.72 -4.03
N LYS A 546 28.44 38.09 -4.65
CA LYS A 546 27.09 38.62 -4.84
C LYS A 546 26.05 37.59 -4.47
N VAL A 547 24.99 38.02 -3.82
CA VAL A 547 23.83 37.17 -3.50
C VAL A 547 22.59 37.80 -4.09
N ASP A 548 21.93 37.09 -5.01
CA ASP A 548 20.61 37.49 -5.51
C ASP A 548 19.54 36.89 -4.59
N LEU A 549 18.71 37.76 -4.03
CA LEU A 549 17.61 37.42 -3.14
C LEU A 549 16.27 37.61 -3.86
N THR A 550 15.40 36.62 -3.77
CA THR A 550 14.02 36.68 -4.24
C THR A 550 13.07 36.37 -3.09
N PHE A 551 11.90 37.01 -3.10
CA PHE A 551 10.93 36.96 -2.00
C PHE A 551 9.58 36.49 -2.53
N SER A 552 8.85 35.71 -1.73
CA SER A 552 7.49 35.26 -2.05
C SER A 552 6.64 35.19 -0.79
N GLY A 553 5.35 35.53 -0.87
CA GLY A 553 4.44 35.44 0.28
C GLY A 553 4.51 36.60 1.29
N ALA A 554 5.21 37.69 0.97
CA ALA A 554 5.18 38.92 1.79
C ALA A 554 3.77 39.52 1.83
N ALA A 555 3.28 39.92 3.01
CA ALA A 555 1.98 40.57 3.13
C ALA A 555 2.02 42.05 2.70
N GLY A 556 3.20 42.68 2.77
CA GLY A 556 3.45 44.08 2.40
C GLY A 556 4.04 44.27 1.00
N ALA A 557 4.02 45.52 0.52
CA ALA A 557 4.65 45.88 -0.77
C ALA A 557 6.19 45.86 -0.71
N ASN A 558 6.76 45.89 0.50
CA ASN A 558 8.19 45.96 0.76
C ASN A 558 8.60 44.95 1.84
N VAL A 559 9.86 44.54 1.77
CA VAL A 559 10.51 43.64 2.73
C VAL A 559 11.82 44.24 3.23
N ASP A 560 12.09 44.06 4.52
CA ASP A 560 13.34 44.37 5.18
C ASP A 560 14.29 43.17 5.07
N VAL A 561 15.44 43.37 4.43
CA VAL A 561 16.45 42.33 4.20
C VAL A 561 17.53 42.41 5.28
N TYR A 562 17.83 41.28 5.89
CA TYR A 562 18.86 41.12 6.91
C TYR A 562 19.96 40.18 6.42
N ARG A 563 21.21 40.51 6.78
CA ARG A 563 22.38 39.63 6.63
C ARG A 563 23.11 39.55 7.97
N ASP A 564 23.37 38.33 8.43
CA ASP A 564 24.05 38.03 9.70
C ASP A 564 23.42 38.78 10.89
N GLY A 565 22.08 38.87 10.89
CA GLY A 565 21.29 39.56 11.92
C GLY A 565 21.18 41.08 11.78
N GLY A 566 21.95 41.72 10.90
CA GLY A 566 21.86 43.16 10.63
C GLY A 566 20.99 43.49 9.41
N LYS A 567 20.09 44.47 9.52
CA LYS A 567 19.31 44.97 8.37
C LYS A 567 20.23 45.65 7.36
N ILE A 568 20.20 45.20 6.10
CA ILE A 568 21.05 45.72 5.01
C ILE A 568 20.26 46.53 3.98
N ALA A 569 18.95 46.30 3.82
CA ALA A 569 18.11 47.04 2.90
C ALA A 569 16.61 46.94 3.25
N THR A 570 15.82 47.81 2.63
CA THR A 570 14.37 47.63 2.42
C THR A 570 14.15 47.67 0.91
N THR A 571 13.44 46.70 0.36
CA THR A 571 13.24 46.53 -1.09
C THR A 571 11.81 46.12 -1.39
N SER A 572 11.36 46.27 -2.64
CA SER A 572 10.03 45.79 -3.01
C SER A 572 9.96 44.26 -2.91
N ALA A 573 8.87 43.77 -2.33
CA ALA A 573 8.56 42.35 -2.18
C ALA A 573 8.42 41.60 -3.53
N SER A 574 8.20 42.34 -4.63
CA SER A 574 8.01 41.78 -5.98
C SER A 574 9.28 41.79 -6.84
N SER A 575 10.42 42.20 -6.28
CA SER A 575 11.66 42.42 -7.01
C SER A 575 12.81 41.58 -6.47
N THR A 576 13.75 41.21 -7.34
CA THR A 576 15.03 40.64 -6.94
C THR A 576 15.91 41.72 -6.31
N TYR A 577 16.53 41.41 -5.17
CA TYR A 577 17.52 42.26 -4.52
C TYR A 577 18.91 41.60 -4.57
N THR A 578 19.90 42.28 -5.12
CA THR A 578 21.28 41.79 -5.15
C THR A 578 22.11 42.43 -4.05
N ASP A 579 22.55 41.64 -3.07
CA ASP A 579 23.57 42.05 -2.11
C ASP A 579 24.97 41.90 -2.73
N THR A 580 25.81 42.93 -2.62
CA THR A 580 27.21 42.90 -3.10
C THR A 580 28.15 42.99 -1.90
N ILE A 581 28.87 41.90 -1.65
CA ILE A 581 29.76 41.75 -0.52
C ILE A 581 31.20 42.08 -0.96
N ASN A 582 31.66 43.27 -0.59
CA ASN A 582 32.98 43.82 -0.97
C ASN A 582 34.16 43.20 -0.20
N THR A 583 34.15 41.88 0.01
CA THR A 583 35.28 41.12 0.59
C THR A 583 35.75 40.03 -0.37
N LYS A 584 37.06 39.78 -0.40
CA LYS A 584 37.67 38.70 -1.19
C LYS A 584 37.82 37.44 -0.33
N GLY A 585 37.76 36.26 -0.96
CA GLY A 585 37.86 34.96 -0.28
C GLY A 585 36.52 34.25 -0.14
N GLY A 586 36.49 33.17 0.65
CA GLY A 586 35.23 32.47 0.99
C GLY A 586 34.42 33.20 2.07
N GLY A 587 33.35 32.56 2.55
CA GLY A 587 32.57 33.04 3.69
C GLY A 587 31.15 32.48 3.69
N THR A 588 30.58 32.39 4.88
CA THR A 588 29.19 31.97 5.11
C THR A 588 28.39 33.20 5.52
N TYR A 589 27.23 33.40 4.89
CA TYR A 589 26.34 34.52 5.14
C TYR A 589 24.92 34.01 5.35
N VAL A 590 24.23 34.51 6.38
CA VAL A 590 22.87 34.11 6.72
C VAL A 590 21.91 35.25 6.38
N TYR A 591 20.91 34.97 5.55
CA TYR A 591 19.91 35.94 5.09
C TYR A 591 18.53 35.67 5.69
N LYS A 592 17.79 36.74 5.96
CA LYS A 592 16.39 36.72 6.39
C LYS A 592 15.66 37.92 5.81
N ALA A 593 14.39 37.77 5.42
CA ALA A 593 13.54 38.90 5.07
C ALA A 593 12.38 39.02 6.07
N CYS A 594 11.96 40.23 6.39
CA CYS A 594 10.79 40.51 7.22
C CYS A 594 9.84 41.46 6.49
N ASP A 595 8.52 41.33 6.65
CA ASP A 595 7.57 42.32 6.14
C ASP A 595 7.90 43.67 6.79
N GLU A 596 7.96 44.75 5.99
CA GLU A 596 8.46 46.05 6.43
C GLU A 596 7.78 46.52 7.73
N GLY A 597 8.59 46.76 8.77
CA GLY A 597 8.11 47.25 10.07
C GLY A 597 7.36 46.23 10.93
N THR A 598 7.39 44.94 10.57
CA THR A 598 6.74 43.85 11.32
C THR A 598 7.75 42.84 11.89
N SER A 599 7.27 41.90 12.69
CA SER A 599 8.04 40.74 13.16
C SER A 599 7.80 39.47 12.33
N THR A 600 7.03 39.56 11.24
CA THR A 600 6.75 38.43 10.34
C THR A 600 7.92 38.29 9.37
N CYS A 601 8.66 37.19 9.47
CA CYS A 601 9.90 36.99 8.73
C CYS A 601 9.97 35.60 8.11
N THR A 602 10.76 35.50 7.04
CA THR A 602 11.12 34.25 6.39
C THR A 602 12.02 33.40 7.28
N ALA A 603 12.11 32.10 6.98
CA ALA A 603 13.21 31.27 7.46
C ALA A 603 14.57 31.84 7.02
N GLU A 604 15.63 31.49 7.76
CA GLU A 604 16.98 31.94 7.46
C GLU A 604 17.60 31.09 6.32
N GLN A 605 18.24 31.74 5.35
CA GLN A 605 18.92 31.11 4.23
C GLN A 605 20.43 31.31 4.32
N THR A 606 21.19 30.23 4.24
CA THR A 606 22.65 30.28 4.35
C THR A 606 23.32 30.17 2.99
N VAL A 607 24.16 31.14 2.64
CA VAL A 607 24.96 31.16 1.40
C VAL A 607 26.43 30.99 1.73
N VAL A 608 27.09 30.01 1.11
CA VAL A 608 28.52 29.72 1.27
C VAL A 608 29.27 30.00 -0.04
N PHE A 609 30.35 30.78 0.02
CA PHE A 609 31.16 31.22 -1.13
C PHE A 609 32.56 30.63 -1.21
#